data_AF-A0A7S4EKW8-F1
#
_entry.id   AF-A0A7S4EKW8-F1
#
_cell.length_a   1.000
_cell.length_b   1.000
_cell.length_c   1.000
_cell.angle_alpha   90.00
_cell.angle_beta   90.00
_cell.angle_gamma   90.00
#
_symmetry.space_group_name_H-M   'P 1'
#
loop_
_entity.id
_entity.type
_entity.pdbx_description
1 polymer ?
#
loop_
_entity_poly.entity_id
_entity_poly.type
_entity_poly.pdbx_seq_one_letter_code
_entity_poly.pdbx_strand_id
1 'polypeptide(L)'
;MISSTATTRPKSLGYVFTNLGVGGNIMGEKRNGELGLIEAYKKQQESSSSSSPSYTIIRPGGLEEPKRNKVLGPSVLEISQGDVFSGIISRADVAEITVELALSEAPNVKNTAVELYYTDSVVPVENRFKSLLKSSSEGEQRSNLRLHGRTYSELFQGIQSNVDFTE
;
A
#
# COMPACT_ATOMS: atom_id res chain seq x y z
N MET A 1 6.40 7.97 2.00
CA MET A 1 5.82 7.71 3.34
C MET A 1 5.52 6.23 3.46
N ILE A 2 5.78 5.62 4.61
CA ILE A 2 5.37 4.23 4.91
C ILE A 2 4.13 4.29 5.81
N SER A 3 3.06 3.60 5.41
CA SER A 3 1.76 3.57 6.09
C SER A 3 1.38 2.13 6.47
N SER A 4 0.19 1.66 6.09
CA SER A 4 -0.31 0.31 6.28
C SER A 4 -1.34 0.00 5.21
N THR A 5 -1.49 -1.27 4.84
CA THR A 5 -2.63 -1.71 4.03
C THR A 5 -3.94 -1.58 4.77
N ALA A 6 -5.03 -1.50 4.00
CA ALA A 6 -6.42 -1.33 4.44
C ALA A 6 -6.72 0.03 5.10
N THR A 7 -5.87 1.05 4.93
CA THR A 7 -6.11 2.40 5.50
C THR A 7 -7.18 3.19 4.73
N THR A 8 -7.43 2.87 3.46
CA THR A 8 -8.41 3.62 2.66
C THR A 8 -9.82 3.03 2.65
N ARG A 9 -10.01 1.85 3.25
CA ARG A 9 -11.30 1.15 3.28
C ARG A 9 -11.82 1.03 4.72
N PRO A 10 -12.46 2.07 5.27
CA PRO A 10 -12.88 2.12 6.67
C PRO A 10 -13.92 1.05 7.05
N LYS A 11 -14.64 0.53 6.05
CA LYS A 11 -15.61 -0.56 6.21
C LYS A 11 -14.99 -1.95 6.04
N SER A 12 -13.75 -2.03 5.56
CA SER A 12 -13.08 -3.32 5.40
C SER A 12 -12.80 -3.97 6.74
N LEU A 13 -12.78 -5.30 6.73
CA LEU A 13 -12.49 -6.08 7.93
C LEU A 13 -11.10 -5.81 8.48
N GLY A 14 -10.12 -5.61 7.59
CA GLY A 14 -8.76 -5.24 7.99
C GLY A 14 -8.74 -3.95 8.82
N TYR A 15 -9.46 -2.92 8.38
CA TYR A 15 -9.57 -1.66 9.10
C TYR A 15 -10.24 -1.85 10.47
N VAL A 16 -11.43 -2.46 10.48
CA VAL A 16 -12.26 -2.64 11.68
C VAL A 16 -11.53 -3.50 12.72
N PHE A 17 -11.01 -4.66 12.35
CA PHE A 17 -10.33 -5.56 13.28
C PHE A 17 -9.03 -4.97 13.82
N THR A 18 -8.28 -4.19 13.02
CA THR A 18 -7.05 -3.54 13.50
C THR A 18 -7.35 -2.47 14.54
N ASN A 19 -8.36 -1.62 14.28
CA ASN A 19 -8.80 -0.60 15.24
C ASN A 19 -9.33 -1.21 16.54
N LEU A 20 -10.15 -2.27 16.44
CA LEU A 20 -10.64 -3.01 17.61
C LEU A 20 -9.50 -3.67 18.40
N GLY A 21 -8.57 -4.33 17.73
CA GLY A 21 -7.46 -5.04 18.37
C GLY A 21 -6.49 -4.13 19.12
N VAL A 22 -6.32 -2.89 18.65
CA VAL A 22 -5.47 -1.88 19.31
C VAL A 22 -6.27 -1.03 20.33
N GLY A 23 -7.60 -1.08 20.29
CA GLY A 23 -8.45 -0.29 21.18
C GLY A 23 -8.48 1.21 20.84
N GLY A 24 -8.54 1.56 19.55
CA GLY A 24 -8.54 2.96 19.11
C GLY A 24 -8.80 3.15 17.61
N ASN A 25 -8.44 4.32 17.08
CA ASN A 25 -8.62 4.69 15.66
C ASN A 25 -7.29 4.70 14.87
N ILE A 26 -6.41 3.75 15.14
CA ILE A 26 -5.04 3.74 14.58
C ILE A 26 -5.02 3.79 13.05
N MET A 27 -5.95 3.11 12.38
CA MET A 27 -6.06 3.11 10.91
C MET A 27 -6.56 4.47 10.38
N GLY A 28 -7.46 5.12 11.11
CA GLY A 28 -7.92 6.47 10.78
C GLY A 28 -6.81 7.50 10.92
N GLU A 29 -5.99 7.39 11.98
CA GLU A 29 -4.83 8.28 12.14
C GLU A 29 -3.77 8.07 11.06
N LYS A 30 -3.54 6.82 10.62
CA LYS A 30 -2.69 6.55 9.46
C LYS A 30 -3.25 7.22 8.21
N ARG A 31 -4.56 7.10 7.97
CA ARG A 31 -5.21 7.74 6.83
C ARG A 31 -5.15 9.26 6.89
N ASN A 32 -5.34 9.87 8.06
CA ASN A 32 -5.18 11.30 8.28
C ASN A 32 -3.76 11.77 7.92
N GLY A 33 -2.74 11.01 8.32
CA GLY A 33 -1.35 11.28 7.95
C GLY A 33 -1.09 11.22 6.44
N GLU A 34 -1.67 10.23 5.74
CA GLU A 34 -1.60 10.13 4.29
C GLU A 34 -2.24 11.35 3.61
N LEU A 35 -3.44 11.75 4.03
CA LEU A 35 -4.15 12.91 3.48
C LEU A 35 -3.38 14.21 3.71
N GLY A 36 -2.83 14.40 4.91
CA GLY A 36 -2.01 15.58 5.23
C GLY A 36 -0.74 15.66 4.37
N LEU A 37 -0.08 14.52 4.11
CA LEU A 37 1.06 14.47 3.18
C LEU A 37 0.63 14.86 1.76
N ILE A 38 -0.45 14.28 1.25
CA ILE A 38 -0.97 14.55 -0.09
C ILE A 38 -1.28 16.04 -0.25
N GLU A 39 -1.99 16.63 0.72
CA GLU A 39 -2.33 18.04 0.71
C GLU A 39 -1.09 18.94 0.75
N ALA A 40 -0.11 18.63 1.61
CA ALA A 40 1.13 19.40 1.71
C ALA A 40 1.92 19.40 0.40
N TYR A 41 2.04 18.25 -0.26
CA TYR A 41 2.72 18.14 -1.54
C TYR A 41 1.95 18.85 -2.65
N LYS A 42 0.63 18.70 -2.74
CA LYS A 42 -0.20 19.43 -3.73
C LYS A 42 -0.01 20.95 -3.63
N LYS A 43 -0.10 21.52 -2.42
CA LYS A 43 0.12 22.95 -2.19
C LYS A 43 1.50 23.42 -2.66
N GLN A 44 2.54 22.62 -2.40
CA GLN A 44 3.90 22.92 -2.82
C GLN A 44 4.05 22.86 -4.36
N GLN A 45 3.41 21.88 -5.01
CA GLN A 45 3.42 21.73 -6.47
C GLN A 45 2.71 22.90 -7.17
N GLU A 46 1.63 23.43 -6.59
CA GLU A 46 0.89 24.61 -7.10
C GLU A 46 1.71 25.91 -6.99
N SER A 47 2.60 25.99 -5.99
CA SER A 47 3.38 27.20 -5.69
C SER A 47 4.77 27.22 -6.34
N SER A 48 5.19 26.11 -6.99
CA SER A 48 6.56 25.95 -7.48
C SER A 48 6.69 26.27 -8.98
N SER A 49 7.65 27.13 -9.33
CA SER A 49 8.04 27.43 -10.73
C SER A 49 9.17 26.54 -11.26
N SER A 50 9.63 25.57 -10.46
CA SER A 50 10.71 24.61 -10.77
C SER A 50 10.22 23.16 -10.62
N SER A 51 11.11 22.15 -10.56
CA SER A 51 10.71 20.74 -10.45
C SER A 51 9.86 20.51 -9.19
N SER A 52 8.57 20.34 -9.40
CA SER A 52 7.58 20.09 -8.36
C SER A 52 7.90 18.79 -7.58
N PRO A 53 8.00 18.85 -6.24
CA PRO A 53 8.30 17.66 -5.44
C PRO A 53 7.16 16.64 -5.56
N SER A 54 7.48 15.35 -5.56
CA SER A 54 6.49 14.25 -5.63
C SER A 54 6.59 13.34 -4.43
N TYR A 55 5.51 12.60 -4.15
CA TYR A 55 5.48 11.60 -3.08
C TYR A 55 5.09 10.22 -3.62
N THR A 56 5.46 9.20 -2.85
CA THR A 56 4.92 7.84 -2.94
C THR A 56 4.53 7.37 -1.54
N ILE A 57 3.32 6.85 -1.39
CA ILE A 57 2.85 6.21 -0.16
C ILE A 57 2.98 4.70 -0.34
N ILE A 58 3.74 4.07 0.53
CA ILE A 58 3.90 2.61 0.56
C ILE A 58 3.02 2.10 1.71
N ARG A 59 2.06 1.24 1.38
CA ARG A 59 1.19 0.53 2.32
C ARG A 59 1.67 -0.93 2.40
N PRO A 60 2.61 -1.26 3.30
CA PRO A 60 3.05 -2.64 3.43
C PRO A 60 1.94 -3.49 4.06
N GLY A 61 1.91 -4.77 3.69
CA GLY A 61 1.16 -5.79 4.42
C GLY A 61 1.67 -5.99 5.84
N GLY A 62 1.19 -7.06 6.50
CA GLY A 62 1.65 -7.41 7.84
C GLY A 62 3.16 -7.68 7.87
N LEU A 63 3.88 -7.04 8.78
CA LEU A 63 5.33 -7.21 8.89
C LEU A 63 5.65 -8.58 9.52
N GLU A 64 6.33 -9.48 8.78
CA GLU A 64 6.75 -10.79 9.28
C GLU A 64 8.26 -10.87 9.53
N GLU A 65 8.63 -11.08 10.80
CA GLU A 65 10.01 -11.29 11.26
C GLU A 65 10.02 -12.35 12.38
N PRO A 66 11.13 -13.08 12.59
CA PRO A 66 12.42 -13.01 11.89
C PRO A 66 12.52 -13.89 10.63
N LYS A 67 11.49 -14.68 10.31
CA LYS A 67 11.54 -15.74 9.29
C LYS A 67 12.00 -15.26 7.89
N ARG A 68 11.63 -14.04 7.52
CA ARG A 68 11.84 -13.48 6.18
C ARG A 68 12.64 -12.16 6.19
N ASN A 69 13.35 -11.84 7.28
CA ASN A 69 14.02 -10.54 7.44
C ASN A 69 15.32 -10.38 6.61
N LYS A 70 15.24 -10.67 5.32
CA LYS A 70 16.28 -10.46 4.31
C LYS A 70 15.61 -9.91 3.06
N VAL A 71 16.35 -9.17 2.24
CA VAL A 71 15.86 -8.73 0.94
C VAL A 71 15.70 -9.96 0.05
N LEU A 72 14.47 -10.23 -0.39
CA LEU A 72 14.16 -11.29 -1.36
C LEU A 72 14.07 -10.72 -2.78
N GLY A 73 13.83 -9.41 -2.91
CA GLY A 73 13.86 -8.69 -4.17
C GLY A 73 12.57 -8.81 -5.01
N PRO A 74 12.52 -8.12 -6.15
CA PRO A 74 11.28 -7.85 -6.89
C PRO A 74 10.56 -9.11 -7.39
N SER A 75 11.28 -10.20 -7.67
CA SER A 75 10.70 -11.44 -8.22
C SER A 75 9.70 -12.15 -7.29
N VAL A 76 9.71 -11.82 -6.00
CA VAL A 76 8.75 -12.37 -5.03
C VAL A 76 7.76 -11.33 -4.50
N LEU A 77 7.86 -10.09 -4.97
CA LEU A 77 7.02 -8.99 -4.53
C LEU A 77 5.83 -8.82 -5.45
N GLU A 78 4.75 -8.32 -4.87
CA GLU A 78 3.56 -7.88 -5.57
C GLU A 78 3.21 -6.47 -5.15
N ILE A 79 2.95 -5.62 -6.15
CA ILE A 79 2.34 -4.31 -5.94
C ILE A 79 0.87 -4.38 -6.34
N SER A 80 -0.01 -3.84 -5.50
CA SER A 80 -1.39 -3.54 -5.87
C SER A 80 -1.70 -2.07 -5.61
N GLN A 81 -2.88 -1.64 -6.05
CA GLN A 81 -3.46 -0.37 -5.61
C GLN A 81 -4.95 -0.55 -5.33
N GLY A 82 -5.44 0.01 -4.22
CA GLY A 82 -6.85 0.01 -3.87
C GLY A 82 -7.22 -0.73 -2.59
N ASP A 83 -6.23 -1.18 -1.81
CA ASP A 83 -6.45 -1.80 -0.49
C ASP A 83 -7.42 -3.00 -0.49
N VAL A 84 -7.50 -3.71 -1.61
CA VAL A 84 -8.35 -4.91 -1.78
C VAL A 84 -7.65 -6.20 -1.34
N PHE A 85 -6.32 -6.17 -1.21
CA PHE A 85 -5.52 -7.32 -0.82
C PHE A 85 -4.88 -7.13 0.57
N SER A 86 -4.55 -8.26 1.20
CA SER A 86 -3.75 -8.33 2.41
C SER A 86 -2.71 -9.42 2.21
N GLY A 87 -1.58 -9.28 2.88
CA GLY A 87 -0.49 -10.25 2.82
C GLY A 87 0.53 -9.89 3.88
N ILE A 88 1.72 -10.44 3.72
CA ILE A 88 2.86 -10.14 4.58
C ILE A 88 4.06 -9.68 3.78
N ILE A 89 4.98 -9.00 4.45
CA ILE A 89 6.28 -8.60 3.91
C ILE A 89 7.30 -8.43 5.03
N SER A 90 8.59 -8.55 4.74
CA SER A 90 9.65 -8.24 5.71
C SER A 90 9.96 -6.74 5.75
N ARG A 91 10.52 -6.23 6.86
CA ARG A 91 11.02 -4.85 6.90
C ARG A 91 12.20 -4.65 5.95
N ALA A 92 13.02 -5.68 5.71
CA ALA A 92 14.13 -5.62 4.76
C ALA A 92 13.66 -5.28 3.34
N ASP A 93 12.65 -5.98 2.81
CA ASP A 93 12.11 -5.68 1.48
C ASP A 93 11.33 -4.34 1.45
N VAL A 94 10.67 -3.96 2.56
CA VAL A 94 10.05 -2.62 2.66
C VAL A 94 11.11 -1.51 2.63
N ALA A 95 12.26 -1.70 3.26
CA ALA A 95 13.34 -0.72 3.22
C ALA A 95 13.92 -0.61 1.79
N GLU A 96 14.23 -1.75 1.17
CA GLU A 96 14.78 -1.81 -0.19
C GLU A 96 13.88 -1.10 -1.20
N ILE A 97 12.59 -1.46 -1.25
CA ILE A 97 11.66 -0.86 -2.20
C ILE A 97 11.39 0.62 -1.92
N THR A 98 11.55 1.07 -0.67
CA THR A 98 11.43 2.50 -0.34
C THR A 98 12.55 3.28 -1.00
N VAL A 99 13.78 2.76 -0.99
CA VAL A 99 14.92 3.36 -1.67
C VAL A 99 14.71 3.35 -3.18
N GLU A 100 14.30 2.20 -3.74
CA GLU A 100 14.05 2.06 -5.19
C GLU A 100 12.96 3.00 -5.70
N LEU A 101 11.84 3.14 -4.97
CA LEU A 101 10.78 4.09 -5.33
C LEU A 101 11.25 5.55 -5.19
N ALA A 102 12.05 5.87 -4.18
CA ALA A 102 12.57 7.22 -3.97
C ALA A 102 13.59 7.65 -5.04
N LEU A 103 14.34 6.70 -5.60
CA LEU A 103 15.32 6.92 -6.66
C LEU A 103 14.74 6.75 -8.07
N SER A 104 13.51 6.26 -8.20
CA SER A 104 12.88 6.01 -9.49
C SER A 104 12.47 7.30 -10.18
N GLU A 105 12.93 7.47 -11.42
CA GLU A 105 12.51 8.56 -12.31
C GLU A 105 11.21 8.27 -13.06
N ALA A 106 10.63 7.08 -12.86
CA ALA A 106 9.42 6.68 -13.57
C ALA A 106 8.26 7.61 -13.18
N PRO A 107 7.60 8.29 -14.14
CA PRO A 107 6.57 9.28 -13.82
C PRO A 107 5.36 8.66 -13.13
N ASN A 108 5.12 7.37 -13.35
CA ASN A 108 3.97 6.66 -12.84
C ASN A 108 4.08 6.30 -11.34
N VAL A 109 5.28 6.37 -10.75
CA VAL A 109 5.47 6.21 -9.29
C VAL A 109 5.35 7.53 -8.51
N LYS A 110 5.14 8.64 -9.21
CA LYS A 110 4.97 9.97 -8.60
C LYS A 110 3.50 10.20 -8.22
N ASN A 111 3.29 10.85 -7.07
CA ASN A 111 1.99 11.21 -6.51
C ASN A 111 1.02 10.02 -6.44
N THR A 112 1.50 8.88 -5.95
CA THR A 112 0.73 7.63 -5.93
C THR A 112 0.81 6.94 -4.57
N ALA A 113 -0.13 6.02 -4.36
CA ALA A 113 -0.11 5.08 -3.26
C ALA A 113 -0.07 3.65 -3.83
N VAL A 114 0.76 2.80 -3.22
CA VAL A 114 0.91 1.39 -3.59
C VAL A 114 0.80 0.53 -2.34
N GLU A 115 0.15 -0.62 -2.48
CA GLU A 115 0.24 -1.67 -1.49
C GLU A 115 1.30 -2.70 -1.87
N LEU A 116 1.91 -3.33 -0.87
CA LEU A 116 3.08 -4.17 -1.07
C LEU A 116 3.06 -5.44 -0.22
N TYR A 117 3.28 -6.58 -0.89
CA TYR A 117 3.22 -7.92 -0.29
C TYR A 117 4.22 -8.89 -0.94
N TYR A 118 4.41 -10.06 -0.32
CA TYR A 118 4.92 -11.23 -1.04
C TYR A 118 3.81 -11.91 -1.84
N THR A 119 4.14 -12.33 -3.07
CA THR A 119 3.24 -13.03 -4.00
C THR A 119 2.64 -14.32 -3.42
N ASP A 120 3.38 -15.02 -2.56
CA ASP A 120 2.94 -16.27 -1.93
C ASP A 120 2.01 -16.06 -0.72
N SER A 121 1.85 -14.82 -0.27
CA SER A 121 1.09 -14.48 0.94
C SER A 121 -0.19 -13.70 0.68
N VAL A 122 -0.32 -13.16 -0.53
CA VAL A 122 -1.37 -12.20 -0.85
C VAL A 122 -2.72 -12.89 -1.02
N VAL A 123 -3.72 -12.36 -0.33
CA VAL A 123 -5.11 -12.83 -0.33
C VAL A 123 -6.05 -11.62 -0.33
N PRO A 124 -7.29 -11.72 -0.84
CA PRO A 124 -8.29 -10.69 -0.62
C PRO A 124 -8.44 -10.36 0.86
N VAL A 125 -8.53 -9.07 1.23
CA VAL A 125 -8.64 -8.62 2.63
C VAL A 125 -9.77 -9.35 3.34
N GLU A 126 -10.90 -9.53 2.68
CA GLU A 126 -12.08 -10.18 3.25
C GLU A 126 -11.78 -11.63 3.60
N ASN A 127 -11.02 -12.34 2.77
CA ASN A 127 -10.67 -13.74 2.99
C ASN A 127 -9.84 -13.95 4.25
N ARG A 128 -8.96 -13.00 4.58
CA ARG A 128 -8.08 -13.11 5.74
C ARG A 128 -8.83 -13.07 7.07
N PHE A 129 -9.99 -12.41 7.09
CA PHE A 129 -10.83 -12.28 8.28
C PHE A 129 -12.12 -13.11 8.18
N LYS A 130 -12.30 -13.94 7.14
CA LYS A 130 -13.46 -14.83 6.97
C LYS A 130 -13.68 -15.77 8.15
N SER A 131 -12.61 -16.24 8.82
CA SER A 131 -12.75 -17.09 10.01
C SER A 131 -13.42 -16.38 11.19
N LEU A 132 -13.46 -15.05 11.18
CA LEU A 132 -14.03 -14.21 12.23
C LEU A 132 -15.46 -13.73 11.92
N LEU A 133 -15.98 -14.01 10.72
CA LEU A 133 -17.34 -13.65 10.33
C LEU A 133 -18.13 -14.87 9.86
N LYS A 134 -19.14 -15.23 10.64
CA LYS A 134 -20.28 -15.99 10.10
C LYS A 134 -21.19 -15.00 9.37
N SER A 135 -21.22 -15.13 8.04
CA SER A 135 -22.19 -14.57 7.09
C SER A 135 -21.93 -13.20 6.44
N SER A 136 -22.30 -13.20 5.15
CA SER A 136 -22.78 -12.09 4.32
C SER A 136 -21.77 -11.33 3.46
N SER A 137 -22.29 -10.78 2.36
CA SER A 137 -21.84 -11.00 0.98
C SER A 137 -21.53 -9.73 0.18
N GLU A 138 -20.88 -9.97 -0.97
CA GLU A 138 -20.68 -9.22 -2.23
C GLU A 138 -21.07 -7.74 -2.38
N GLY A 139 -20.15 -6.99 -3.00
CA GLY A 139 -20.48 -5.80 -3.80
C GLY A 139 -19.54 -4.61 -3.59
N GLU A 140 -18.25 -4.75 -3.89
CA GLU A 140 -17.35 -3.59 -4.00
C GLU A 140 -16.51 -3.73 -5.27
N GLN A 141 -16.30 -2.61 -5.96
CA GLN A 141 -15.55 -2.55 -7.21
C GLN A 141 -14.08 -2.81 -6.88
N ARG A 142 -13.68 -4.08 -6.94
CA ARG A 142 -12.32 -4.49 -6.59
C ARG A 142 -11.37 -4.00 -7.66
N SER A 143 -10.38 -3.20 -7.28
CA SER A 143 -9.19 -3.05 -8.12
C SER A 143 -8.59 -4.43 -8.34
N ASN A 144 -8.48 -4.87 -9.59
CA ASN A 144 -7.81 -6.12 -9.95
C ASN A 144 -6.32 -5.89 -10.28
N LEU A 145 -5.80 -4.70 -9.98
CA LEU A 145 -4.42 -4.35 -10.29
C LEU A 145 -3.49 -5.11 -9.36
N ARG A 146 -2.78 -6.08 -9.92
CA ARG A 146 -1.70 -6.84 -9.28
C ARG A 146 -0.52 -6.83 -10.25
N LEU A 147 0.60 -6.32 -9.79
CA LEU A 147 1.80 -6.09 -10.59
C LEU A 147 2.93 -6.97 -10.09
N HIS A 148 3.67 -7.52 -11.03
CA HIS A 148 4.80 -8.42 -10.82
C HIS A 148 5.94 -8.03 -11.74
N GLY A 149 7.18 -8.30 -11.33
CA GLY A 149 8.36 -8.07 -12.14
C GLY A 149 9.56 -8.85 -11.60
N ARG A 150 10.55 -9.11 -12.46
CA ARG A 150 11.84 -9.68 -12.06
C ARG A 150 12.86 -8.60 -11.71
N THR A 151 12.58 -7.35 -12.08
CA THR A 151 13.33 -6.15 -11.72
C THR A 151 12.39 -5.10 -11.11
N TYR A 152 12.92 -4.10 -10.40
CA TYR A 152 12.10 -3.01 -9.87
C TYR A 152 11.43 -2.18 -10.97
N SER A 153 12.13 -1.95 -12.09
CA SER A 153 11.54 -1.27 -13.25
C SER A 153 10.33 -2.01 -13.82
N GLU A 154 10.41 -3.34 -13.92
CA GLU A 154 9.28 -4.17 -14.35
C GLU A 154 8.15 -4.15 -13.33
N LEU A 155 8.47 -4.27 -12.04
CA LEU A 155 7.50 -4.26 -10.95
C LEU A 155 6.70 -2.95 -10.90
N PHE A 156 7.34 -1.82 -11.25
CA PHE A 156 6.71 -0.51 -11.23
C PHE A 156 5.92 -0.17 -12.49
N GLN A 157 6.11 -0.87 -13.61
CA GLN A 157 5.64 -0.44 -14.94
C GLN A 157 4.12 -0.20 -15.02
N GLY A 158 3.32 -0.97 -14.27
CA GLY A 158 1.86 -0.88 -14.31
C GLY A 158 1.22 0.02 -13.25
N ILE A 159 2.01 0.69 -12.40
CA ILE A 159 1.47 1.56 -11.35
C ILE A 159 0.74 2.75 -12.00
N GLN A 160 -0.43 3.09 -11.47
CA GLN A 160 -1.21 4.25 -11.88
C GLN A 160 -0.84 5.45 -11.00
N SER A 161 -0.38 6.54 -11.62
CA SER A 161 -0.10 7.82 -10.96
C SER A 161 -1.36 8.55 -10.56
N ASN A 162 -1.27 9.40 -9.52
CA ASN A 162 -2.37 10.25 -9.06
C ASN A 162 -3.62 9.46 -8.62
N VAL A 163 -3.45 8.19 -8.27
CA VAL A 163 -4.51 7.36 -7.73
C VAL A 163 -4.24 7.13 -6.25
N ASP A 164 -5.20 7.56 -5.44
CA ASP A 164 -5.28 7.28 -4.02
C ASP A 164 -6.72 6.82 -3.77
N PHE A 165 -7.00 5.54 -4.08
CA PHE A 165 -8.33 4.96 -4.02
C PHE A 165 -9.04 5.32 -2.71
N THR A 166 -9.96 6.27 -2.78
CA THR A 166 -10.85 6.68 -1.69
C THR A 166 -12.22 6.10 -1.98
N GLU A 167 -12.74 5.26 -1.09
CA GLU A 167 -14.19 5.00 -1.04
C GLU A 167 -14.95 6.23 -0.54
#